data_AF-A0A4U0YKL4-F1
#
_entry.id   AF-A0A4U0YKL4-F1
#
_cell.length_a   1.000
_cell.length_b   1.000
_cell.length_c   1.000
_cell.angle_alpha   90.00
_cell.angle_beta   90.00
_cell.angle_gamma   90.00
#
_symmetry.space_group_name_H-M   'P 1'
#
loop_
_entity.id
_entity.type
_entity.pdbx_description
1 polymer ?
#
loop_
_entity_poly.entity_id
_entity_poly.type
_entity_poly.pdbx_seq_one_letter_code
_entity_poly.pdbx_strand_id
1 'polypeptide(L)'
;MGGLPPGADRRPGHPLRGRLPGHLRGAARDRRHGDGHHRPRRRPWPADASRPGRGHEGNEPAQHRQAGADARRRHPGAEERHPGGALPATDGRVREARMTMRLNFEIRDRQVRRALKKAPKVVMRHASNGLRRGAQDITDQARKTAPVASHDLRDRTLMRFIDPLTVVIGSNVNYAQFVEHGRPPGGRAPDIRPENGSPSSLVQWIRDKRISPYDQSMSERQLAFVIARSIREKGIEPQPYLRPALDDNFDNLTRLIREGIAAGIKEVGL
;
A
#
# COMPACT_ATOMS: atom_id res chain seq x y z
N MET A 1 -18.28 -47.23 51.93
CA MET A 1 -19.62 -47.69 51.50
C MET A 1 -20.44 -46.44 51.24
N GLY A 2 -20.76 -45.99 50.04
CA GLY A 2 -20.96 -46.66 48.76
C GLY A 2 -22.42 -46.45 48.37
N GLY A 3 -22.73 -45.53 47.45
CA GLY A 3 -24.10 -45.33 46.98
C GLY A 3 -24.42 -44.02 46.24
N LEU A 4 -23.86 -43.84 45.04
CA LEU A 4 -24.59 -43.30 43.87
C LEU A 4 -24.62 -44.46 42.86
N PRO A 5 -25.58 -44.60 41.90
CA PRO A 5 -26.11 -43.54 41.01
C PRO A 5 -27.58 -43.85 40.55
N PRO A 6 -28.03 -43.64 39.28
CA PRO A 6 -28.13 -42.45 38.42
C PRO A 6 -29.59 -42.19 37.95
N GLY A 7 -29.97 -40.92 37.74
CA GLY A 7 -31.21 -40.53 37.05
C GLY A 7 -30.92 -39.90 35.69
N ALA A 8 -30.77 -40.74 34.67
CA ALA A 8 -30.75 -40.32 33.27
C ALA A 8 -32.20 -40.25 32.78
N ASP A 9 -32.67 -39.05 32.42
CA ASP A 9 -33.92 -38.92 31.69
C ASP A 9 -33.66 -38.53 30.23
N ARG A 10 -34.36 -39.24 29.36
CA ARG A 10 -34.21 -39.24 27.91
C ARG A 10 -35.48 -38.67 27.28
N ARG A 11 -35.29 -38.17 26.05
CA ARG A 11 -36.24 -38.09 24.90
C ARG A 11 -36.92 -36.73 24.69
N PRO A 12 -37.52 -36.47 23.50
CA PRO A 12 -37.25 -36.94 22.12
C PRO A 12 -36.95 -35.73 21.19
N GLY A 13 -36.25 -35.86 20.06
CA GLY A 13 -36.76 -36.41 18.80
C GLY A 13 -37.50 -35.37 17.94
N HIS A 14 -36.77 -34.60 17.13
CA HIS A 14 -37.34 -33.85 16.00
C HIS A 14 -36.67 -34.30 14.69
N PRO A 15 -37.41 -34.97 13.79
CA PRO A 15 -36.99 -35.13 12.41
C PRO A 15 -37.93 -34.35 11.50
N LEU A 16 -37.45 -33.34 10.78
CA LEU A 16 -38.08 -32.96 9.51
C LEU A 16 -37.02 -32.60 8.47
N ARG A 17 -36.89 -33.55 7.55
CA ARG A 17 -36.30 -33.42 6.23
C ARG A 17 -37.16 -32.46 5.39
N GLY A 18 -36.54 -31.46 4.79
CA GLY A 18 -37.06 -30.73 3.64
C GLY A 18 -36.18 -30.99 2.42
N ARG A 19 -36.42 -32.10 1.71
CA ARG A 19 -35.95 -32.32 0.34
C ARG A 19 -36.87 -31.54 -0.59
N LEU A 20 -36.31 -30.64 -1.39
CA LEU A 20 -36.94 -30.18 -2.63
C LEU A 20 -36.23 -30.84 -3.82
N PRO A 21 -36.94 -31.56 -4.70
CA PRO A 21 -36.47 -31.90 -6.03
C PRO A 21 -36.89 -30.82 -7.03
N GLY A 22 -36.03 -30.46 -7.98
CA GLY A 22 -36.37 -29.48 -9.01
C GLY A 22 -35.36 -29.45 -10.15
N HIS A 23 -35.55 -30.36 -11.10
CA HIS A 23 -34.87 -30.43 -12.39
C HIS A 23 -35.17 -29.21 -13.28
N LEU A 24 -34.14 -28.64 -13.90
CA LEU A 24 -34.16 -28.07 -15.27
C LEU A 24 -32.71 -28.20 -15.82
N ARG A 25 -32.34 -29.28 -16.52
CA ARG A 25 -32.41 -29.46 -17.98
C ARG A 25 -32.29 -28.17 -18.81
N GLY A 26 -31.19 -28.09 -19.54
CA GLY A 26 -31.19 -27.75 -20.97
C GLY A 26 -30.70 -26.35 -21.33
N ALA A 27 -29.50 -26.26 -21.90
CA ALA A 27 -29.33 -25.97 -23.33
C ALA A 27 -27.84 -25.88 -23.68
N ALA A 28 -27.35 -26.91 -24.37
CA ALA A 28 -26.17 -26.81 -25.20
C ALA A 28 -26.41 -25.75 -26.28
N ARG A 29 -25.50 -24.79 -26.41
CA ARG A 29 -25.31 -24.03 -27.64
C ARG A 29 -23.91 -24.28 -28.15
N ASP A 30 -23.84 -25.36 -28.92
CA ASP A 30 -22.93 -25.52 -30.03
C ASP A 30 -23.30 -24.49 -31.12
N ARG A 31 -22.41 -23.52 -31.39
CA ARG A 31 -22.34 -22.82 -32.69
C ARG A 31 -20.91 -22.32 -32.99
N ARG A 32 -20.28 -23.06 -33.89
CA ARG A 32 -19.70 -22.60 -35.17
C ARG A 32 -18.40 -21.79 -35.13
N HIS A 33 -17.38 -22.46 -35.66
CA HIS A 33 -16.40 -21.98 -36.64
C HIS A 33 -16.79 -20.68 -37.35
N GLY A 34 -15.91 -19.70 -37.24
CA GLY A 34 -15.76 -18.59 -38.16
C GLY A 34 -14.29 -18.48 -38.54
N ASP A 35 -13.95 -19.11 -39.67
CA ASP A 35 -12.71 -18.92 -40.40
C ASP A 35 -12.60 -17.48 -40.92
N GLY A 36 -11.34 -17.04 -41.07
CA GLY A 36 -10.95 -16.02 -42.03
C GLY A 36 -11.12 -14.58 -41.55
N HIS A 37 -10.00 -13.86 -41.44
CA HIS A 37 -9.61 -12.91 -42.49
C HIS A 37 -8.33 -12.14 -42.10
N HIS A 38 -7.41 -12.15 -43.05
CA HIS A 38 -6.43 -11.11 -43.38
C HIS A 38 -5.41 -10.65 -42.32
N ARG A 39 -4.22 -11.27 -42.41
CA ARG A 39 -2.95 -10.59 -42.12
C ARG A 39 -2.73 -9.44 -43.12
N PRO A 40 -2.52 -8.18 -42.70
CA PRO A 40 -2.00 -7.16 -43.60
C PRO A 40 -0.55 -7.48 -43.97
N ARG A 41 -0.28 -7.57 -45.27
CA ARG A 41 1.05 -7.69 -45.87
C ARG A 41 1.91 -6.49 -45.40
N ARG A 42 2.99 -6.77 -44.69
CA ARG A 42 4.04 -5.78 -44.40
C ARG A 42 4.67 -5.37 -45.73
N ARG A 43 4.62 -4.08 -46.05
CA ARG A 43 5.34 -3.50 -47.18
C ARG A 43 6.85 -3.66 -46.96
N PRO A 44 7.64 -4.06 -47.96
CA PRO A 44 9.09 -3.97 -47.90
C PRO A 44 9.49 -2.50 -47.83
N TRP A 45 10.35 -2.16 -46.87
CA TRP A 45 11.00 -0.85 -46.82
C TRP A 45 12.10 -0.83 -47.89
N PRO A 46 12.27 0.24 -48.68
CA PRO A 46 13.27 0.26 -49.73
C PRO A 46 14.67 0.38 -49.11
N ALA A 47 15.52 -0.59 -49.47
CA ALA A 47 16.95 -0.47 -49.37
C ALA A 47 17.41 0.50 -50.48
N ASP A 48 17.73 1.73 -50.12
CA ASP A 48 18.82 2.50 -50.75
C ASP A 48 18.93 3.90 -50.14
N ALA A 49 20.03 4.14 -49.42
CA ALA A 49 20.65 5.45 -49.31
C ALA A 49 22.10 5.24 -48.84
N SER A 50 22.94 4.89 -49.79
CA SER A 50 24.39 4.96 -49.65
C SER A 50 24.84 6.44 -49.63
N ARG A 51 25.55 6.82 -48.55
CA ARG A 51 26.70 7.77 -48.49
C ARG A 51 26.44 9.26 -48.84
N PRO A 52 27.29 10.24 -48.41
CA PRO A 52 28.75 10.14 -48.25
C PRO A 52 29.36 10.80 -47.00
N GLY A 53 30.65 10.51 -46.79
CA GLY A 53 31.47 11.07 -45.73
C GLY A 53 31.96 12.50 -45.99
N ARG A 54 32.42 13.13 -44.90
CA ARG A 54 33.37 14.24 -44.73
C ARG A 54 33.74 14.19 -43.24
N GLY A 55 34.98 14.20 -42.79
CA GLY A 55 36.17 14.83 -43.34
C GLY A 55 36.48 16.08 -42.52
N HIS A 56 37.60 16.02 -41.80
CA HIS A 56 38.36 17.10 -41.14
C HIS A 56 37.94 17.63 -39.76
N GLU A 57 38.67 17.13 -38.76
CA GLU A 57 39.16 17.85 -37.58
C GLU A 57 40.09 19.02 -37.99
N GLY A 58 40.01 20.14 -37.27
CA GLY A 58 41.00 21.21 -37.32
C GLY A 58 40.50 22.60 -36.86
N ASN A 59 40.86 22.96 -35.62
CA ASN A 59 41.08 24.30 -35.03
C ASN A 59 40.02 25.43 -35.10
N GLU A 60 39.51 25.78 -33.89
CA GLU A 60 39.46 27.10 -33.19
C GLU A 60 39.48 28.45 -33.94
N PRO A 61 39.08 29.62 -33.34
CA PRO A 61 38.47 29.88 -32.02
C PRO A 61 37.29 30.90 -31.99
N ALA A 62 36.68 31.06 -30.81
CA ALA A 62 36.09 32.27 -30.24
C ALA A 62 35.32 33.26 -31.15
N GLN A 63 33.98 33.28 -31.01
CA GLN A 63 33.14 34.49 -30.89
C GLN A 63 31.65 34.10 -30.90
N HIS A 64 30.99 34.16 -29.75
CA HIS A 64 29.65 34.75 -29.58
C HIS A 64 29.20 34.60 -28.11
N ARG A 65 29.54 35.62 -27.33
CA ARG A 65 28.72 36.04 -26.19
C ARG A 65 27.49 36.78 -26.74
N GLN A 66 26.44 36.85 -25.90
CA GLN A 66 25.15 37.52 -26.08
C GLN A 66 24.10 36.83 -26.97
N ALA A 67 23.18 36.09 -26.33
CA ALA A 67 21.74 36.18 -26.60
C ALA A 67 20.90 35.54 -25.46
N GLY A 68 20.14 36.38 -24.73
CA GLY A 68 18.91 36.11 -23.97
C GLY A 68 18.98 35.11 -22.80
N ALA A 69 19.03 35.45 -21.51
CA ALA A 69 18.61 36.67 -20.81
C ALA A 69 17.18 37.15 -21.13
N ASP A 70 16.19 36.25 -21.18
CA ASP A 70 14.77 36.62 -20.97
C ASP A 70 13.88 35.40 -20.71
N ALA A 71 13.81 34.96 -19.45
CA ALA A 71 12.77 34.03 -18.97
C ALA A 71 12.61 34.09 -17.45
N ARG A 72 12.61 35.30 -16.87
CA ARG A 72 12.28 35.51 -15.45
C ARG A 72 11.46 36.77 -15.29
N ARG A 73 10.13 36.63 -15.32
CA ARG A 73 9.18 37.51 -14.60
C ARG A 73 7.77 36.95 -14.72
N ARG A 74 7.07 36.95 -13.57
CA ARG A 74 5.63 36.72 -13.32
C ARG A 74 5.23 35.33 -12.83
N HIS A 75 5.37 35.11 -11.53
CA HIS A 75 4.31 34.61 -10.65
C HIS A 75 4.67 34.96 -9.19
N PRO A 76 4.03 35.96 -8.57
CA PRO A 76 4.05 36.15 -7.12
C PRO A 76 2.83 35.46 -6.49
N GLY A 77 3.05 34.60 -5.50
CA GLY A 77 1.98 34.14 -4.59
C GLY A 77 1.78 32.63 -4.53
N ALA A 78 2.66 31.93 -3.80
CA ALA A 78 2.36 30.70 -3.07
C ALA A 78 3.60 30.30 -2.23
N GLU A 79 3.90 31.08 -1.19
CA GLU A 79 4.81 30.66 -0.12
C GLU A 79 3.99 30.48 1.17
N GLU A 80 3.35 29.32 1.32
CA GLU A 80 3.13 28.74 2.65
C GLU A 80 4.13 27.58 2.79
N ARG A 81 5.18 27.86 3.55
CA ARG A 81 6.31 26.97 3.79
C ARG A 81 5.93 25.90 4.80
N HIS A 82 5.74 24.67 4.35
CA HIS A 82 5.88 23.50 5.22
C HIS A 82 7.37 23.24 5.49
N PRO A 83 7.81 23.03 6.75
CA PRO A 83 9.19 22.68 7.07
C PRO A 83 9.45 21.20 6.77
N GLY A 84 9.62 20.87 5.49
CA GLY A 84 10.13 19.58 5.03
C GLY A 84 11.66 19.60 4.99
N GLY A 85 12.31 19.46 6.15
CA GLY A 85 13.77 19.32 6.22
C GLY A 85 14.24 18.10 5.40
N ALA A 86 15.15 18.34 4.47
CA ALA A 86 15.83 17.31 3.70
C ALA A 86 16.56 16.34 4.65
N LEU A 87 16.18 15.06 4.61
CA LEU A 87 16.89 14.02 5.34
C LEU A 87 18.23 13.73 4.64
N PRO A 88 19.36 13.66 5.38
CA PRO A 88 20.64 13.31 4.81
C PRO A 88 20.65 11.86 4.34
N ALA A 89 21.24 11.63 3.16
CA ALA A 89 21.49 10.31 2.60
C ALA A 89 22.45 9.55 3.52
N THR A 90 21.94 8.52 4.22
CA THR A 90 22.76 7.63 5.04
C THR A 90 23.00 6.30 4.35
N ASP A 91 24.25 5.86 4.47
CA ASP A 91 24.86 4.66 3.90
C ASP A 91 24.37 3.37 4.60
N GLY A 92 24.59 2.24 3.92
CA GLY A 92 24.00 0.93 4.15
C GLY A 92 23.79 0.47 5.59
N ARG A 93 22.52 0.47 6.01
CA ARG A 93 21.84 -0.55 6.83
C ARG A 93 20.36 -0.22 6.71
N VAL A 94 19.57 -1.09 6.09
CA VAL A 94 18.10 -0.95 6.06
C VAL A 94 17.61 -1.11 7.50
N ARG A 95 17.69 -0.05 8.30
CA ARG A 95 16.88 0.09 9.49
C ARG A 95 15.45 0.07 8.96
N GLU A 96 14.68 -0.95 9.33
CA GLU A 96 13.25 -1.00 9.07
C GLU A 96 12.67 0.34 9.52
N ALA A 97 12.48 1.28 8.58
CA ALA A 97 11.79 2.52 8.82
C ALA A 97 10.30 2.14 8.92
N ARG A 98 9.95 1.49 10.02
CA ARG A 98 8.56 1.17 10.34
C ARG A 98 7.90 2.51 10.58
N MET A 99 7.12 2.94 9.59
CA MET A 99 6.26 4.09 9.68
C MET A 99 5.34 3.88 10.88
N THR A 100 5.65 4.59 11.96
CA THR A 100 4.91 4.53 13.20
C THR A 100 4.34 5.91 13.42
N MET A 101 3.06 6.05 13.09
CA MET A 101 2.32 7.21 13.55
C MET A 101 1.88 6.96 14.99
N ARG A 102 2.14 7.93 15.86
CA ARG A 102 1.76 7.87 17.28
C ARG A 102 0.59 8.81 17.52
N LEU A 103 -0.51 8.26 18.04
CA LEU A 103 -1.65 9.02 18.52
C LEU A 103 -1.59 9.03 20.03
N ASN A 104 -1.59 10.22 20.62
CA ASN A 104 -1.62 10.39 22.07
C ASN A 104 -3.02 10.86 22.46
N PHE A 105 -3.71 10.06 23.27
CA PHE A 105 -4.99 10.42 23.86
C PHE A 105 -4.76 10.89 25.30
N GLU A 106 -5.05 12.16 25.57
CA GLU A 106 -5.08 12.67 26.94
C GLU A 106 -6.53 12.66 27.46
N ILE A 107 -6.75 12.02 28.60
CA ILE A 107 -8.06 11.95 29.23
C ILE A 107 -8.00 12.65 30.58
N ARG A 108 -8.50 13.89 30.63
CA ARG A 108 -8.52 14.75 31.83
C ARG A 108 -9.79 14.57 32.66
N ASP A 109 -10.24 13.33 32.81
CA ASP A 109 -11.49 13.03 33.50
C ASP A 109 -11.23 12.50 34.92
N ARG A 110 -11.88 13.12 35.92
CA ARG A 110 -11.73 12.75 37.33
C ARG A 110 -12.31 11.37 37.63
N GLN A 111 -13.41 10.98 37.00
CA GLN A 111 -14.01 9.64 37.14
C GLN A 111 -13.10 8.59 36.52
N VAL A 112 -12.51 8.85 35.36
CA VAL A 112 -11.53 7.93 34.73
C VAL A 112 -10.35 7.69 35.66
N ARG A 113 -9.78 8.75 36.27
CA ARG A 113 -8.69 8.60 37.26
C ARG A 113 -9.10 7.79 38.48
N ARG A 114 -10.32 7.97 39.00
CA ARG A 114 -10.85 7.20 40.13
C ARG A 114 -11.04 5.73 39.75
N ALA A 115 -11.60 5.45 38.58
CA ALA A 115 -11.81 4.09 38.08
C ALA A 115 -10.49 3.38 37.82
N LEU A 116 -9.50 4.05 37.21
CA LEU A 116 -8.16 3.50 37.01
C LEU A 116 -7.43 3.19 38.31
N LYS A 117 -7.63 3.99 39.37
CA LYS A 117 -7.08 3.69 40.70
C LYS A 117 -7.77 2.48 41.35
N LYS A 118 -9.10 2.37 41.22
CA LYS A 118 -9.90 1.32 41.85
C LYS A 118 -9.76 -0.04 41.15
N ALA A 119 -9.80 -0.06 39.82
CA ALA A 119 -9.78 -1.28 39.02
C ALA A 119 -9.14 -1.06 37.63
N PRO A 120 -7.80 -0.87 37.57
CA PRO A 120 -7.11 -0.53 36.33
C PRO A 120 -7.32 -1.58 35.22
N LYS A 121 -7.29 -2.88 35.59
CA LYS A 121 -7.46 -3.98 34.63
C LYS A 121 -8.82 -3.96 33.92
N VAL A 122 -9.90 -3.60 34.63
CA VAL A 122 -11.26 -3.55 34.07
C VAL A 122 -11.37 -2.40 33.07
N VAL A 123 -10.94 -1.20 33.46
CA VAL A 123 -10.97 -0.02 32.59
C VAL A 123 -10.08 -0.21 31.37
N MET A 124 -8.85 -0.72 31.54
CA MET A 124 -7.93 -0.97 30.43
C MET A 124 -8.45 -2.03 29.47
N ARG A 125 -9.11 -3.10 29.96
CA ARG A 125 -9.72 -4.12 29.11
C ARG A 125 -10.77 -3.51 28.17
N HIS A 126 -11.66 -2.66 28.69
CA HIS A 126 -12.70 -2.06 27.84
C HIS A 126 -12.13 -0.99 26.90
N ALA A 127 -11.19 -0.17 27.36
CA ALA A 127 -10.49 0.78 26.49
C ALA A 127 -9.75 0.05 25.34
N SER A 128 -9.07 -1.05 25.66
CA SER A 128 -8.39 -1.94 24.70
C SER A 128 -9.35 -2.54 23.68
N ASN A 129 -10.57 -2.92 24.08
CA ASN A 129 -11.60 -3.40 23.15
C ASN A 129 -12.04 -2.31 22.16
N GLY A 130 -12.28 -1.09 22.67
CA GLY A 130 -12.61 0.07 21.83
C GLY A 130 -11.49 0.40 20.84
N LEU A 131 -10.24 0.44 21.31
CA LEU A 131 -9.05 0.63 20.48
C LEU A 131 -8.94 -0.47 19.42
N ARG A 132 -9.14 -1.74 19.78
CA ARG A 132 -9.09 -2.87 18.84
C ARG A 132 -10.13 -2.74 17.74
N ARG A 133 -11.35 -2.35 18.08
CA ARG A 133 -12.38 -2.15 17.07
C ARG A 133 -12.02 -1.01 16.11
N GLY A 134 -11.63 0.14 16.63
CA GLY A 134 -11.26 1.28 15.78
C GLY A 134 -10.03 1.00 14.92
N ALA A 135 -9.03 0.29 15.46
CA ALA A 135 -7.85 -0.12 14.70
C ALA A 135 -8.18 -1.10 13.55
N GLN A 136 -9.14 -2.00 13.78
CA GLN A 136 -9.65 -2.88 12.73
C GLN A 136 -10.34 -2.08 11.62
N ASP A 137 -11.21 -1.13 11.99
CA ASP A 137 -11.91 -0.28 11.03
C ASP A 137 -10.91 0.54 10.16
N ILE A 138 -9.86 1.10 10.77
CA ILE A 138 -8.77 1.80 10.06
C ILE A 138 -8.02 0.84 9.12
N THR A 139 -7.69 -0.36 9.60
CA THR A 139 -6.96 -1.36 8.80
C THR A 139 -7.77 -1.80 7.58
N ASP A 140 -9.07 -2.02 7.76
CA ASP A 140 -9.97 -2.43 6.68
C ASP A 140 -10.16 -1.29 5.67
N GLN A 141 -10.29 -0.05 6.13
CA GLN A 141 -10.33 1.11 5.25
C GLN A 141 -9.02 1.26 4.46
N ALA A 142 -7.86 1.13 5.12
CA ALA A 142 -6.56 1.18 4.47
C ALA A 142 -6.40 0.10 3.40
N ARG A 143 -6.88 -1.12 3.66
CA ARG A 143 -6.89 -2.21 2.66
C ARG A 143 -7.78 -1.89 1.47
N LYS A 144 -8.93 -1.25 1.72
CA LYS A 144 -9.89 -0.86 0.68
C LYS A 144 -9.34 0.22 -0.23
N THR A 145 -8.69 1.24 0.35
CA THR A 145 -8.14 2.40 -0.38
C THR A 145 -6.76 2.15 -0.97
N ALA A 146 -6.02 1.14 -0.49
CA ALA A 146 -4.70 0.80 -1.01
C ALA A 146 -4.73 0.57 -2.54
N PRO A 147 -3.80 1.21 -3.29
CA PRO A 147 -3.68 1.04 -4.74
C PRO A 147 -3.46 -0.42 -5.14
N VAL A 148 -4.19 -0.88 -6.16
CA VAL A 148 -4.13 -2.27 -6.64
C VAL A 148 -3.06 -2.40 -7.72
N ALA A 149 -1.80 -2.42 -7.30
CA ALA A 149 -0.73 -2.88 -8.17
C ALA A 149 -0.64 -4.42 -8.12
N SER A 150 -0.42 -4.96 -6.93
CA SER A 150 -0.59 -6.38 -6.60
C SER A 150 -1.51 -6.46 -5.38
N HIS A 151 -2.20 -7.60 -5.20
CA HIS A 151 -3.01 -7.81 -3.99
C HIS A 151 -2.16 -7.77 -2.70
N ASP A 152 -0.83 -7.90 -2.82
CA ASP A 152 0.11 -7.92 -1.70
C ASP A 152 0.01 -6.71 -0.77
N LEU A 153 -0.16 -5.50 -1.31
CA LEU A 153 -0.21 -4.31 -0.45
C LEU A 153 -1.43 -4.35 0.47
N ARG A 154 -2.58 -4.82 -0.04
CA ARG A 154 -3.80 -5.01 0.74
C ARG A 154 -3.63 -6.14 1.74
N ASP A 155 -3.20 -7.30 1.27
CA ASP A 155 -3.13 -8.52 2.08
C ASP A 155 -2.10 -8.40 3.22
N ARG A 156 -1.03 -7.63 2.98
CA ARG A 156 0.05 -7.40 3.95
C ARG A 156 -0.10 -6.11 4.74
N THR A 157 -1.18 -5.35 4.55
CA THR A 157 -1.56 -4.28 5.48
C THR A 157 -2.23 -4.91 6.69
N LEU A 158 -1.61 -4.74 7.86
CA LEU A 158 -1.96 -5.44 9.09
C LEU A 158 -1.88 -4.46 10.27
N MET A 159 -2.63 -4.77 11.33
CA MET A 159 -2.46 -4.16 12.64
C MET A 159 -1.73 -5.10 13.60
N ARG A 160 -0.91 -4.53 14.49
CA ARG A 160 -0.18 -5.24 15.53
C ARG A 160 -0.25 -4.47 16.83
N PHE A 161 -0.70 -5.14 17.89
CA PHE A 161 -0.67 -4.59 19.26
C PHE A 161 0.73 -4.73 19.83
N ILE A 162 1.27 -3.63 20.33
CA ILE A 162 2.51 -3.62 21.13
C ILE A 162 2.16 -3.84 22.60
N ASP A 163 1.08 -3.20 23.06
CA ASP A 163 0.52 -3.31 24.41
C ASP A 163 -1.00 -3.08 24.34
N PRO A 164 -1.77 -3.18 25.46
CA PRO A 164 -3.22 -3.05 25.42
C PRO A 164 -3.78 -1.73 24.87
N LEU A 165 -2.98 -0.65 24.89
CA LEU A 165 -3.37 0.70 24.47
C LEU A 165 -2.53 1.25 23.31
N THR A 166 -1.57 0.47 22.79
CA THR A 166 -0.74 0.83 21.65
C THR A 166 -0.90 -0.16 20.50
N VAL A 167 -1.35 0.35 19.36
CA VAL A 167 -1.46 -0.40 18.11
C VAL A 167 -0.62 0.26 17.02
N VAL A 168 0.03 -0.56 16.20
CA VAL A 168 0.72 -0.13 14.98
C VAL A 168 -0.01 -0.71 13.79
N ILE A 169 -0.35 0.14 12.84
CA ILE A 169 -0.99 -0.23 11.57
C ILE A 169 0.00 0.11 10.45
N GLY A 170 0.25 -0.84 9.55
CA GLY A 170 1.18 -0.65 8.44
C GLY A 170 1.25 -1.84 7.51
N SER A 171 2.17 -1.80 6.55
CA SER A 171 2.41 -2.90 5.62
C SER A 171 3.84 -3.43 5.73
N ASN A 172 4.00 -4.75 5.60
CA ASN A 172 5.30 -5.43 5.56
C ASN A 172 5.87 -5.50 4.13
N VAL A 173 5.40 -4.65 3.22
CA VAL A 173 5.85 -4.59 1.83
C VAL A 173 6.86 -3.47 1.67
N ASN A 174 8.04 -3.78 1.12
CA ASN A 174 9.16 -2.83 0.99
C ASN A 174 8.80 -1.57 0.20
N TYR A 175 7.88 -1.66 -0.76
CA TYR A 175 7.46 -0.52 -1.57
C TYR A 175 6.35 0.34 -0.92
N ALA A 176 5.74 -0.11 0.18
CA ALA A 176 4.59 0.56 0.79
C ALA A 176 4.92 2.00 1.21
N GLN A 177 6.12 2.25 1.72
CA GLN A 177 6.58 3.60 2.08
C GLN A 177 6.59 4.58 0.90
N PHE A 178 6.92 4.09 -0.31
CA PHE A 178 6.98 4.91 -1.51
C PHE A 178 5.58 5.13 -2.10
N VAL A 179 4.63 4.22 -1.82
CA VAL A 179 3.23 4.44 -2.14
C VAL A 179 2.66 5.51 -1.23
N GLU A 180 2.90 5.42 0.08
CA GLU A 180 2.34 6.36 1.05
C GLU A 180 2.89 7.80 0.88
N HIS A 181 4.21 7.94 0.70
CA HIS A 181 4.86 9.26 0.71
C HIS A 181 5.46 9.68 -0.63
N GLY A 182 5.40 8.82 -1.63
CA GLY A 182 6.08 9.07 -2.88
C GLY A 182 7.61 9.01 -2.72
N ARG A 183 8.30 9.59 -3.70
CA ARG A 183 9.75 9.69 -3.74
C ARG A 183 10.14 10.92 -4.55
N PRO A 184 10.92 11.87 -4.02
CA PRO A 184 11.32 13.04 -4.78
C PRO A 184 12.27 12.66 -5.94
N PRO A 185 12.33 13.50 -7.00
CA PRO A 185 13.34 13.36 -8.05
C PRO A 185 14.76 13.54 -7.49
N GLY A 186 15.74 12.95 -8.17
CA GLY A 186 17.17 13.07 -7.84
C GLY A 186 17.72 12.05 -6.83
N GLY A 187 16.87 11.28 -6.15
CA GLY A 187 17.34 10.29 -5.15
C GLY A 187 18.02 9.05 -5.75
N ARG A 188 18.56 8.16 -4.89
CA ARG A 188 19.13 6.85 -5.31
C ARG A 188 18.09 5.97 -6.01
N ALA A 189 18.32 5.62 -7.28
CA ALA A 189 17.41 4.78 -8.06
C ALA A 189 17.06 3.46 -7.34
N PRO A 190 15.86 2.89 -7.56
CA PRO A 190 15.51 1.58 -7.06
C PRO A 190 16.59 0.55 -7.38
N ASP A 191 16.87 -0.37 -6.46
CA ASP A 191 17.85 -1.40 -6.72
C ASP A 191 17.34 -2.38 -7.78
N ILE A 192 18.14 -2.55 -8.83
CA ILE A 192 17.87 -3.46 -9.94
C ILE A 192 18.74 -4.71 -9.90
N ARG A 193 19.65 -4.81 -8.92
CA ARG A 193 20.54 -5.95 -8.76
C ARG A 193 19.75 -7.15 -8.20
N PRO A 194 19.97 -8.36 -8.73
CA PRO A 194 19.43 -9.56 -8.12
C PRO A 194 20.09 -9.79 -6.76
N GLU A 195 19.31 -10.18 -5.77
CA GLU A 195 19.80 -10.58 -4.44
C GLU A 195 19.72 -12.11 -4.33
N ASN A 196 20.85 -12.77 -4.04
CA ASN A 196 20.90 -14.23 -3.84
C ASN A 196 20.28 -15.06 -4.97
N GLY A 197 20.48 -14.64 -6.23
CA GLY A 197 19.90 -15.30 -7.41
C GLY A 197 18.42 -15.01 -7.67
N SER A 198 17.76 -14.23 -6.80
CA SER A 198 16.38 -13.80 -7.00
C SER A 198 16.31 -12.53 -7.86
N PRO A 199 15.28 -12.38 -8.72
CA PRO A 199 15.04 -11.13 -9.45
C PRO A 199 14.95 -9.94 -8.49
N SER A 200 15.40 -8.76 -8.93
CA SER A 200 15.17 -7.54 -8.16
C SER A 200 13.67 -7.24 -8.05
N SER A 201 13.28 -6.50 -7.00
CA SER A 201 11.88 -6.13 -6.76
C SER A 201 11.23 -5.42 -7.97
N LEU A 202 12.01 -4.61 -8.70
CA LEU A 202 11.53 -3.94 -9.90
C LEU A 202 11.34 -4.89 -11.09
N VAL A 203 12.22 -5.88 -11.26
CA VAL A 203 12.05 -6.93 -12.30
C VAL A 203 10.84 -7.79 -11.98
N GLN A 204 10.66 -8.17 -10.71
CA GLN A 204 9.46 -8.91 -10.29
C GLN A 204 8.19 -8.11 -10.59
N TRP A 205 8.17 -6.82 -10.26
CA TRP A 205 7.05 -5.94 -10.57
C TRP A 205 6.77 -5.82 -12.07
N ILE A 206 7.80 -5.73 -12.92
CA ILE A 206 7.67 -5.74 -14.39
C ILE A 206 6.96 -7.01 -14.87
N ARG A 207 7.35 -8.17 -14.32
CA ARG A 207 6.74 -9.47 -14.65
C ARG A 207 5.29 -9.55 -14.20
N ASP A 208 5.03 -9.17 -12.95
CA ASP A 208 3.67 -9.20 -12.37
C ASP A 208 2.73 -8.28 -13.16
N LYS A 209 3.24 -7.15 -13.63
CA LYS A 209 2.51 -6.19 -14.47
C LYS A 209 2.53 -6.52 -15.96
N ARG A 210 3.22 -7.57 -16.36
CA ARG A 210 3.38 -7.98 -17.77
C ARG A 210 3.82 -6.81 -18.66
N ILE A 211 4.71 -5.97 -18.15
CA ILE A 211 5.24 -4.83 -18.89
C ILE A 211 6.29 -5.37 -19.86
N SER A 212 6.02 -5.26 -21.16
CA SER A 212 6.96 -5.65 -22.21
C SER A 212 7.68 -4.43 -22.77
N PRO A 213 8.97 -4.55 -23.10
CA PRO A 213 9.68 -3.49 -23.80
C PRO A 213 9.13 -3.33 -25.22
N TYR A 214 9.20 -2.11 -25.75
CA TYR A 214 8.85 -1.85 -27.15
C TYR A 214 9.79 -2.59 -28.11
N ASP A 215 11.09 -2.56 -27.81
CA ASP A 215 12.11 -3.35 -28.50
C ASP A 215 12.18 -4.75 -27.87
N GLN A 216 11.79 -5.76 -28.63
CA GLN A 216 11.77 -7.16 -28.16
C GLN A 216 13.17 -7.73 -27.90
N SER A 217 14.24 -7.09 -28.38
CA SER A 217 15.62 -7.48 -28.07
C SER A 217 16.06 -7.02 -26.68
N MET A 218 15.32 -6.11 -26.04
CA MET A 218 15.63 -5.60 -24.71
C MET A 218 15.28 -6.64 -23.64
N SER A 219 16.26 -6.96 -22.79
CA SER A 219 16.04 -7.81 -21.62
C SER A 219 15.21 -7.09 -20.54
N GLU A 220 14.50 -7.85 -19.70
CA GLU A 220 13.76 -7.31 -18.55
C GLU A 220 14.65 -6.49 -17.61
N ARG A 221 15.93 -6.85 -17.49
CA ARG A 221 16.90 -6.11 -16.67
C ARG A 221 17.23 -4.74 -17.26
N GLN A 222 17.39 -4.66 -18.58
CA GLN A 222 17.58 -3.37 -19.26
C GLN A 222 16.33 -2.51 -19.13
N LEU A 223 15.15 -3.10 -19.28
CA LEU A 223 13.88 -2.40 -19.04
C LEU A 223 13.79 -1.88 -17.60
N ALA A 224 14.13 -2.72 -16.60
CA ALA A 224 14.18 -2.33 -15.20
C ALA A 224 15.16 -1.17 -14.97
N PHE A 225 16.32 -1.17 -15.61
CA PHE A 225 17.27 -0.06 -15.53
C PHE A 225 16.68 1.25 -16.08
N VAL A 226 16.01 1.20 -17.23
CA VAL A 226 15.34 2.37 -17.83
C VAL A 226 14.24 2.91 -16.89
N ILE A 227 13.42 2.02 -16.33
CA ILE A 227 12.36 2.40 -15.38
C ILE A 227 12.95 2.98 -14.10
N ALA A 228 13.96 2.33 -13.52
CA ALA A 228 14.65 2.82 -12.32
C ALA A 228 15.28 4.21 -12.54
N ARG A 229 15.84 4.44 -13.72
CA ARG A 229 16.37 5.75 -14.12
C ARG A 229 15.25 6.79 -14.23
N SER A 230 14.13 6.47 -14.88
CA SER A 230 12.98 7.38 -14.96
C SER A 230 12.42 7.71 -13.57
N ILE A 231 12.31 6.72 -12.68
CA ILE A 231 11.88 6.91 -11.28
C ILE A 231 12.87 7.80 -10.52
N ARG A 232 14.17 7.67 -10.75
CA ARG A 232 15.17 8.61 -10.19
C ARG A 232 14.96 10.02 -10.72
N GLU A 233 14.78 10.19 -12.02
CA GLU A 233 14.73 11.51 -12.65
C GLU A 233 13.43 12.25 -12.32
N LYS A 234 12.29 11.54 -12.28
CA LYS A 234 10.97 12.12 -12.08
C LYS A 234 10.46 12.03 -10.65
N GLY A 235 10.92 11.05 -9.90
CA GLY A 235 10.30 10.68 -8.63
C GLY A 235 9.08 9.77 -8.80
N ILE A 236 8.34 9.60 -7.70
CA ILE A 236 7.06 8.89 -7.60
C ILE A 236 6.12 9.80 -6.81
N GLU A 237 4.94 10.07 -7.35
CA GLU A 237 3.91 10.81 -6.61
C GLU A 237 3.28 9.93 -5.51
N PRO A 238 3.00 10.50 -4.33
CA PRO A 238 2.33 9.76 -3.26
C PRO A 238 0.91 9.36 -3.64
N GLN A 239 0.54 8.13 -3.30
CA GLN A 239 -0.82 7.61 -3.30
C GLN A 239 -1.14 7.11 -1.88
N PRO A 240 -1.38 8.03 -0.94
CA PRO A 240 -1.51 7.68 0.46
C PRO A 240 -2.76 6.84 0.69
N TYR A 241 -2.64 5.82 1.53
CA TYR A 241 -3.72 4.88 1.85
C TYR A 241 -3.85 4.65 3.36
N LEU A 242 -2.76 4.76 4.12
CA LEU A 242 -2.79 4.67 5.58
C LEU A 242 -3.29 5.98 6.19
N ARG A 243 -2.74 7.12 5.75
CA ARG A 243 -3.10 8.42 6.32
C ARG A 243 -4.58 8.78 6.11
N PRO A 244 -5.16 8.64 4.90
CA PRO A 244 -6.58 8.91 4.72
C PRO A 244 -7.46 7.95 5.53
N ALA A 245 -7.10 6.67 5.58
CA ALA A 245 -7.86 5.68 6.34
C ALA A 245 -7.90 6.00 7.84
N LEU A 246 -6.81 6.51 8.39
CA LEU A 246 -6.81 7.06 9.74
C LEU A 246 -7.72 8.27 9.85
N ASP A 247 -7.47 9.29 9.03
CA ASP A 247 -8.13 10.59 9.16
C ASP A 247 -9.67 10.41 9.06
N ASP A 248 -10.13 9.56 8.14
CA ASP A 248 -11.55 9.19 7.97
C ASP A 248 -12.17 8.47 9.18
N ASN A 249 -11.36 7.75 9.96
CA ASN A 249 -11.83 6.92 11.08
C ASN A 249 -11.46 7.49 12.45
N PHE A 250 -10.80 8.64 12.52
CA PHE A 250 -10.23 9.16 13.76
C PHE A 250 -11.31 9.46 14.82
N ASP A 251 -12.42 10.07 14.40
CA ASP A 251 -13.55 10.37 15.29
C ASP A 251 -14.23 9.09 15.78
N ASN A 252 -14.40 8.10 14.90
CA ASN A 252 -14.96 6.80 15.23
C ASN A 252 -14.08 6.05 16.24
N LEU A 253 -12.75 6.03 16.02
CA LEU A 253 -11.78 5.47 16.95
C LEU A 253 -11.89 6.13 18.33
N THR A 254 -11.90 7.47 18.37
CA THR A 254 -12.00 8.24 19.61
C THR A 254 -13.29 7.91 20.36
N ARG A 255 -14.41 7.84 19.64
CA ARG A 255 -15.71 7.45 20.18
C ARG A 255 -15.67 6.05 20.80
N LEU A 256 -15.15 5.05 20.08
CA LEU A 256 -15.05 3.66 20.55
C LEU A 256 -14.19 3.54 21.82
N ILE A 257 -13.08 4.27 21.90
CA ILE A 257 -12.24 4.31 23.11
C ILE A 257 -13.00 4.92 24.28
N ARG A 258 -13.70 6.05 24.07
CA ARG A 258 -14.49 6.72 25.12
C ARG A 258 -15.63 5.82 25.62
N GLU A 259 -16.34 5.15 24.72
CA GLU A 259 -17.40 4.19 25.06
C GLU A 259 -16.86 3.02 25.87
N GLY A 260 -15.70 2.47 25.48
CA GLY A 260 -15.02 1.44 26.25
C GLY A 260 -14.66 1.92 27.66
N ILE A 261 -14.10 3.12 27.78
CA ILE A 261 -13.76 3.69 29.10
C ILE A 261 -15.02 3.91 29.95
N ALA A 262 -16.10 4.45 29.37
CA ALA A 262 -17.37 4.63 30.07
C ALA A 262 -17.97 3.30 30.55
N ALA A 263 -17.91 2.25 29.72
CA ALA A 263 -18.33 0.90 30.11
C ALA A 263 -17.47 0.35 31.27
N GLY A 264 -16.16 0.61 31.25
CA GLY A 264 -15.26 0.24 32.34
C GLY A 264 -15.55 0.99 33.65
N ILE A 265 -15.87 2.28 33.59
CA ILE A 265 -16.28 3.07 34.76
C ILE A 265 -17.57 2.51 35.35
N LYS A 266 -18.57 2.23 34.50
CA LYS A 266 -19.86 1.68 34.90
C LYS A 266 -19.71 0.32 35.59
N GLU A 267 -18.86 -0.57 35.09
CA GLU A 267 -18.58 -1.89 35.70
C GLU A 267 -17.95 -1.75 37.10
N VAL A 268 -17.19 -0.69 37.33
CA VAL A 268 -16.54 -0.40 38.63
C VAL A 268 -17.50 0.25 39.64
N GLY A 269 -18.69 0.67 39.20
CA GLY A 269 -19.72 1.32 40.02
C GLY A 269 -19.40 2.77 40.34
N LEU A 270 -18.91 3.53 39.34
CA LEU A 270 -18.59 4.96 39.42
C LEU A 270 -19.32 5.79 38.37
#